data_AF-A0AAV6KFQ6-F1
#
_entry.id   AF-A0AAV6KFQ6-F1
#
_cell.length_a   1.000
_cell.length_b   1.000
_cell.length_c   1.000
_cell.angle_alpha   90.00
_cell.angle_beta   90.00
_cell.angle_gamma   90.00
#
_symmetry.space_group_name_H-M   'P 1'
#
loop_
_entity.id
_entity.type
_entity.pdbx_description
1 polymer ?
#
loop_
_entity_poly.entity_id
_entity_poly.type
_entity_poly.pdbx_seq_one_letter_code
_entity_poly.pdbx_strand_id
1 'polypeptide(L)'
;MKAEEASRDSRHTKQDRYAEMRRQKDEEREALERQQEEEAMARKAKEEEAASLEFEKWKGDFSVDAEGTTENEVQDGSQGLLFDFVEYIKKHKCIPLEDLAAEFKLRTQDCINRINSLENMGRLSGVMDDRGKYIYISLEEMQAVADYIKRQGRVSISHLASQSNQFIDLEPKAQFVEEISSVEEITAA
;
A
#
# COMPACT_ATOMS: atom_id res chain seq x y z
N MET A 1 -22.85 -96.04 17.68
CA MET A 1 -21.63 -95.23 17.91
C MET A 1 -20.99 -94.75 16.60
N LYS A 2 -20.57 -95.62 15.67
CA LYS A 2 -19.88 -95.21 14.41
C LYS A 2 -20.65 -94.29 13.44
N ALA A 3 -21.97 -94.45 13.32
CA ALA A 3 -22.79 -93.62 12.42
C ALA A 3 -23.02 -92.19 12.93
N GLU A 4 -22.97 -92.01 14.25
CA GLU A 4 -23.15 -90.71 14.90
C GLU A 4 -21.84 -89.90 14.85
N GLU A 5 -20.70 -90.56 14.98
CA GLU A 5 -19.36 -89.96 14.82
C GLU A 5 -19.12 -89.46 13.39
N ALA A 6 -19.43 -90.26 12.36
CA ALA A 6 -19.29 -89.86 10.96
C ALA A 6 -20.24 -88.70 10.58
N SER A 7 -21.42 -88.64 11.20
CA SER A 7 -22.38 -87.54 10.99
C SER A 7 -21.93 -86.25 11.67
N ARG A 8 -21.27 -86.33 12.84
CA ARG A 8 -20.67 -85.17 13.53
C ARG A 8 -19.47 -84.62 12.77
N ASP A 9 -18.61 -85.50 12.26
CA ASP A 9 -17.41 -85.13 11.51
C ASP A 9 -17.73 -84.48 10.15
N SER A 10 -18.74 -84.98 9.43
CA SER A 10 -19.21 -84.35 8.18
C SER A 10 -19.91 -82.99 8.40
N ARG A 11 -20.47 -82.75 9.60
CA ARG A 11 -21.06 -81.46 9.98
C ARG A 11 -19.98 -80.45 10.35
N HIS A 12 -18.97 -80.89 11.11
CA HIS A 12 -17.84 -80.07 11.52
C HIS A 12 -17.02 -79.58 10.31
N THR A 13 -16.65 -80.48 9.40
CA THR A 13 -15.88 -80.15 8.19
C THR A 13 -16.61 -79.20 7.24
N LYS A 14 -17.95 -79.29 7.14
CA LYS A 14 -18.75 -78.31 6.39
C LYS A 14 -18.83 -76.97 7.12
N GLN A 15 -18.97 -76.99 8.43
CA GLN A 15 -19.05 -75.77 9.25
C GLN A 15 -17.71 -74.99 9.26
N ASP A 16 -16.57 -75.69 9.29
CA ASP A 16 -15.24 -75.10 9.17
C ASP A 16 -15.02 -74.44 7.81
N ARG A 17 -15.39 -75.10 6.71
CA ARG A 17 -15.26 -74.52 5.36
C ARG A 17 -16.10 -73.24 5.19
N TYR A 18 -17.29 -73.20 5.77
CA TYR A 18 -18.12 -71.98 5.76
C TYR A 18 -17.53 -70.87 6.63
N ALA A 19 -16.93 -71.22 7.77
CA ALA A 19 -16.27 -70.25 8.66
C ALA A 19 -15.01 -69.66 8.00
N GLU A 20 -14.20 -70.49 7.34
CA GLU A 20 -12.98 -70.07 6.65
C GLU A 20 -13.29 -69.20 5.42
N MET A 21 -14.29 -69.57 4.62
CA MET A 21 -14.74 -68.73 3.49
C MET A 21 -15.29 -67.37 3.97
N ARG A 22 -15.92 -67.31 5.15
CA ARG A 22 -16.38 -66.05 5.75
C ARG A 22 -15.21 -65.17 6.17
N ARG A 23 -14.20 -65.75 6.83
CA ARG A 23 -12.98 -65.04 7.24
C ARG A 23 -12.22 -64.47 6.05
N GLN A 24 -12.02 -65.25 4.99
CA GLN A 24 -11.35 -64.77 3.77
C GLN A 24 -12.10 -63.61 3.11
N LYS A 25 -13.44 -63.68 3.06
CA LYS A 25 -14.26 -62.61 2.49
C LYS A 25 -14.26 -61.33 3.35
N ASP A 26 -14.20 -61.48 4.66
CA ASP A 26 -14.10 -60.35 5.59
C ASP A 26 -12.72 -59.68 5.49
N GLU A 27 -11.63 -60.47 5.40
CA GLU A 27 -10.26 -59.96 5.17
C GLU A 27 -10.11 -59.26 3.81
N GLU A 28 -10.70 -59.80 2.74
CA GLU A 28 -10.69 -59.16 1.41
C GLU A 28 -11.44 -57.83 1.42
N ARG A 29 -12.57 -57.76 2.14
CA ARG A 29 -13.34 -56.53 2.31
C ARG A 29 -12.56 -55.48 3.10
N GLU A 30 -11.93 -55.88 4.19
CA GLU A 30 -11.12 -54.98 5.02
C GLU A 30 -9.86 -54.48 4.29
N ALA A 31 -9.24 -55.33 3.46
CA ALA A 31 -8.11 -54.94 2.61
C ALA A 31 -8.52 -53.94 1.52
N LEU A 32 -9.68 -54.17 0.89
CA LEU A 32 -10.23 -53.25 -0.11
C LEU A 32 -10.63 -51.90 0.51
N GLU A 33 -11.22 -51.92 1.70
CA GLU A 33 -11.61 -50.71 2.43
C GLU A 33 -10.37 -49.90 2.84
N ARG A 34 -9.31 -50.55 3.34
CA ARG A 34 -8.03 -49.88 3.64
C ARG A 34 -7.37 -49.28 2.40
N GLN A 35 -7.39 -49.96 1.26
CA GLN A 35 -6.85 -49.41 0.01
C GLN A 35 -7.63 -48.16 -0.44
N GLN A 36 -8.96 -48.19 -0.32
CA GLN A 36 -9.80 -47.05 -0.69
C GLN A 36 -9.62 -45.86 0.27
N GLU A 37 -9.48 -46.12 1.58
CA GLU A 37 -9.20 -45.07 2.57
C GLU A 37 -7.82 -44.42 2.35
N GLU A 38 -6.79 -45.22 2.05
CA GLU A 38 -5.44 -44.72 1.76
C GLU A 38 -5.42 -43.89 0.48
N GLU A 39 -6.10 -44.33 -0.59
CA GLU A 39 -6.22 -43.58 -1.83
C GLU A 39 -7.02 -42.27 -1.65
N ALA A 40 -8.11 -42.31 -0.86
CA ALA A 40 -8.91 -41.11 -0.56
C ALA A 40 -8.11 -40.09 0.28
N MET A 41 -7.34 -40.56 1.27
CA MET A 41 -6.45 -39.71 2.06
C MET A 41 -5.32 -39.12 1.22
N ALA A 42 -4.72 -39.90 0.33
CA ALA A 42 -3.68 -39.43 -0.59
C ALA A 42 -4.22 -38.38 -1.58
N ARG A 43 -5.44 -38.56 -2.10
CA ARG A 43 -6.09 -37.57 -2.97
C ARG A 43 -6.40 -36.28 -2.22
N LYS A 44 -6.93 -36.39 -1.00
CA LYS A 44 -7.24 -35.23 -0.15
C LYS A 44 -5.99 -34.46 0.24
N ALA A 45 -4.90 -35.15 0.59
CA ALA A 45 -3.62 -34.52 0.89
C ALA A 45 -3.03 -33.77 -0.33
N LYS A 46 -3.12 -34.35 -1.53
CA LYS A 46 -2.69 -33.67 -2.77
C LYS A 46 -3.55 -32.46 -3.12
N GLU A 47 -4.87 -32.54 -2.93
CA GLU A 47 -5.76 -31.39 -3.12
C GLU A 47 -5.49 -30.28 -2.09
N GLU A 48 -5.20 -30.64 -0.84
CA GLU A 48 -4.86 -29.68 0.22
C GLU A 48 -3.48 -29.04 -0.01
N GLU A 49 -2.49 -29.81 -0.47
CA GLU A 49 -1.18 -29.30 -0.86
C GLU A 49 -1.29 -28.36 -2.07
N ALA A 50 -2.05 -28.73 -3.11
CA ALA A 50 -2.31 -27.86 -4.25
C ALA A 50 -3.08 -26.59 -3.84
N ALA A 51 -4.09 -26.71 -2.99
CA ALA A 51 -4.86 -25.58 -2.48
C ALA A 51 -4.02 -24.65 -1.58
N SER A 52 -3.07 -25.18 -0.82
CA SER A 52 -2.16 -24.37 0.00
C SER A 52 -1.14 -23.60 -0.84
N LEU A 53 -0.60 -24.21 -1.90
CA LEU A 53 0.27 -23.53 -2.87
C LEU A 53 -0.49 -22.48 -3.67
N GLU A 54 -1.73 -22.77 -4.08
CA GLU A 54 -2.60 -21.78 -4.70
C GLU A 54 -2.95 -20.67 -3.73
N PHE A 55 -3.26 -20.96 -2.47
CA PHE A 55 -3.50 -19.94 -1.45
C PHE A 55 -2.26 -19.08 -1.21
N GLU A 56 -1.06 -19.64 -1.18
CA GLU A 56 0.18 -18.89 -1.00
C GLU A 56 0.51 -18.02 -2.22
N LYS A 57 0.29 -18.53 -3.44
CA LYS A 57 0.40 -17.75 -4.67
C LYS A 57 -0.63 -16.63 -4.73
N TRP A 58 -1.89 -16.92 -4.40
CA TRP A 58 -2.94 -15.91 -4.31
C TRP A 58 -2.63 -14.94 -3.17
N LYS A 59 -2.05 -15.34 -2.04
CA LYS A 59 -1.60 -14.41 -1.00
C LYS A 59 -0.45 -13.51 -1.48
N GLY A 60 0.43 -14.02 -2.33
CA GLY A 60 1.47 -13.24 -3.01
C GLY A 60 0.88 -12.22 -4.00
N ASP A 61 -0.08 -12.63 -4.82
CA ASP A 61 -0.73 -11.77 -5.82
C ASP A 61 -1.83 -10.86 -5.23
N PHE A 62 -2.46 -11.27 -4.13
CA PHE A 62 -3.48 -10.54 -3.35
C PHE A 62 -2.86 -9.74 -2.20
N SER A 63 -1.54 -9.73 -2.09
CA SER A 63 -0.82 -8.54 -1.61
C SER A 63 -0.96 -7.44 -2.66
N VAL A 64 -2.23 -7.10 -2.94
CA VAL A 64 -2.69 -5.87 -3.54
C VAL A 64 -1.94 -4.77 -2.80
N ASP A 65 -1.33 -3.87 -3.57
CA ASP A 65 -0.75 -2.61 -3.14
C ASP A 65 -1.73 -1.82 -2.24
N ALA A 66 -1.84 -2.23 -0.98
CA ALA A 66 -2.19 -1.37 0.13
C ALA A 66 -0.92 -0.56 0.41
N GLU A 67 -0.66 0.37 -0.51
CA GLU A 67 0.26 1.48 -0.40
C GLU A 67 -0.04 2.18 0.93
N GLY A 68 0.71 1.76 1.94
CA GLY A 68 0.39 1.91 3.36
C GLY A 68 1.60 1.56 4.19
N THR A 69 2.67 2.35 4.01
CA THR A 69 3.69 2.64 5.00
C THR A 69 4.51 1.45 5.53
N THR A 70 5.51 1.03 4.76
CA THR A 70 6.64 0.25 5.30
C THR A 70 7.56 1.19 6.07
N GLU A 71 7.50 1.11 7.39
CA GLU A 71 8.31 1.85 8.39
C GLU A 71 9.82 1.45 8.43
N ASN A 72 10.46 1.04 7.32
CA ASN A 72 11.81 0.44 7.42
C ASN A 72 12.91 0.96 6.47
N GLU A 73 12.71 2.09 5.79
CA GLU A 73 13.75 2.76 4.97
C GLU A 73 13.96 4.25 5.35
N VAL A 74 13.65 4.62 6.60
CA VAL A 74 13.26 6.00 6.96
C VAL A 74 14.42 7.00 7.10
N GLN A 75 15.71 6.62 7.11
CA GLN A 75 16.73 7.59 7.56
C GLN A 75 17.48 8.38 6.48
N ASP A 76 17.55 7.92 5.22
CA ASP A 76 18.32 8.64 4.18
C ASP A 76 17.46 9.08 2.97
N GLY A 77 16.52 8.24 2.51
CA GLY A 77 15.60 8.58 1.42
C GLY A 77 14.46 9.55 1.81
N SER A 78 14.13 9.65 3.11
CA SER A 78 13.02 10.48 3.58
C SER A 78 13.29 11.99 3.42
N GLN A 79 14.56 12.41 3.49
CA GLN A 79 14.96 13.80 3.31
C GLN A 79 14.82 14.24 1.84
N GLY A 80 15.19 13.38 0.89
CA GLY A 80 14.99 13.64 -0.54
C GLY A 80 13.51 13.82 -0.87
N LEU A 81 12.67 12.90 -0.40
CA LEU A 81 11.21 12.98 -0.60
C LEU A 81 10.57 14.21 0.07
N LEU A 82 11.14 14.75 1.15
CA LEU A 82 10.69 16.00 1.77
C LEU A 82 11.11 17.22 0.96
N PHE A 83 12.34 17.21 0.44
CA PHE A 83 12.86 18.28 -0.39
C PHE A 83 12.07 18.38 -1.71
N ASP A 84 11.90 17.26 -2.40
CA ASP A 84 11.14 17.17 -3.66
C ASP A 84 9.69 17.63 -3.47
N PHE A 85 9.07 17.30 -2.33
CA PHE A 85 7.73 17.76 -1.98
C PHE A 85 7.65 19.29 -1.86
N VAL A 86 8.62 19.91 -1.19
CA VAL A 86 8.67 21.36 -1.05
C VAL A 86 8.97 22.03 -2.39
N GLU A 87 9.90 21.50 -3.18
CA GLU A 87 10.23 22.04 -4.50
C GLU A 87 9.06 21.96 -5.47
N TYR A 88 8.34 20.83 -5.49
CA TYR A 88 7.15 20.65 -6.30
C TYR A 88 6.10 21.70 -5.98
N ILE A 89 5.84 21.93 -4.70
CA ILE A 89 4.89 22.96 -4.23
C ILE A 89 5.32 24.36 -4.70
N LYS A 90 6.61 24.69 -4.54
CA LYS A 90 7.16 25.98 -4.94
C LYS A 90 7.07 26.22 -6.45
N LYS A 91 7.29 25.18 -7.25
CA LYS A 91 7.28 25.25 -8.71
C LYS A 91 5.89 25.44 -9.29
N HIS A 92 4.92 24.68 -8.79
CA HIS A 92 3.57 24.69 -9.34
C HIS A 92 2.67 25.80 -8.79
N LYS A 93 3.05 26.45 -7.67
CA LYS A 93 2.38 27.62 -7.06
C LYS A 93 0.95 27.38 -6.56
N CYS A 94 0.05 26.88 -7.39
CA CYS A 94 -1.34 26.55 -7.10
C CYS A 94 -1.61 25.09 -7.44
N ILE A 95 -1.88 24.26 -6.43
CA ILE A 95 -1.95 22.80 -6.58
C ILE A 95 -3.21 22.26 -5.88
N PRO A 96 -4.03 21.46 -6.56
CA PRO A 96 -5.06 20.67 -5.91
C PRO A 96 -4.44 19.64 -4.97
N LEU A 97 -4.93 19.54 -3.74
CA LEU A 97 -4.38 18.59 -2.75
C LEU A 97 -4.52 17.14 -3.21
N GLU A 98 -5.50 16.84 -4.07
CA GLU A 98 -5.68 15.52 -4.70
C GLU A 98 -4.54 15.18 -5.67
N ASP A 99 -4.13 16.13 -6.52
CA ASP A 99 -3.02 15.95 -7.45
C ASP A 99 -1.69 15.81 -6.70
N LEU A 100 -1.49 16.61 -5.65
CA LEU A 100 -0.33 16.50 -4.78
C LEU A 100 -0.28 15.14 -4.07
N ALA A 101 -1.44 14.64 -3.64
CA ALA A 101 -1.55 13.31 -3.02
C ALA A 101 -1.24 12.20 -4.02
N ALA A 102 -1.72 12.31 -5.26
CA ALA A 102 -1.46 11.36 -6.32
C ALA A 102 0.03 11.31 -6.73
N GLU A 103 0.68 12.48 -6.88
CA GLU A 103 2.09 12.58 -7.26
C GLU A 103 3.01 11.90 -6.23
N PHE A 104 2.73 12.10 -4.95
CA PHE A 104 3.55 11.56 -3.85
C PHE A 104 3.02 10.24 -3.29
N LYS A 105 1.97 9.65 -3.90
CA LYS A 105 1.36 8.39 -3.44
C LYS A 105 0.96 8.42 -1.96
N LEU A 106 0.40 9.55 -1.53
CA LEU A 106 -0.05 9.78 -0.16
C LEU A 106 -1.57 9.89 -0.14
N ARG A 107 -2.17 9.69 1.04
CA ARG A 107 -3.57 10.09 1.24
C ARG A 107 -3.65 11.61 1.34
N THR A 108 -4.74 12.20 0.87
CA THR A 108 -4.97 13.66 0.93
C THR A 108 -4.82 14.22 2.36
N GLN A 109 -5.29 13.48 3.36
CA GLN A 109 -5.11 13.85 4.78
C GLN A 109 -3.63 13.85 5.21
N ASP A 110 -2.85 12.88 4.74
CA ASP A 110 -1.42 12.79 5.06
C ASP A 110 -0.64 13.94 4.38
N CYS A 111 -1.02 14.35 3.16
CA CYS A 111 -0.51 15.55 2.52
C CYS A 111 -0.82 16.82 3.32
N ILE A 112 -2.05 16.99 3.80
CA ILE A 112 -2.44 18.15 4.62
C ILE A 112 -1.60 18.20 5.91
N ASN A 113 -1.47 17.06 6.60
CA ASN A 113 -0.66 16.98 7.82
C ASN A 113 0.80 17.34 7.57
N ARG A 114 1.36 16.91 6.42
CA ARG A 114 2.73 17.20 6.01
C ARG A 114 2.92 18.68 5.68
N ILE A 115 1.97 19.30 4.95
CA ILE A 115 1.95 20.75 4.68
C ILE A 115 1.92 21.52 6.00
N ASN A 116 0.96 21.24 6.89
CA ASN A 116 0.84 21.91 8.19
C ASN A 116 2.13 21.79 9.02
N SER A 117 2.78 20.62 8.99
CA SER A 117 4.06 20.41 9.67
C SER A 117 5.18 21.27 9.07
N LEU A 118 5.25 21.36 7.75
CA LEU A 118 6.23 22.19 7.04
C LEU A 118 5.98 23.69 7.23
N GLU A 119 4.73 24.12 7.34
CA GLU A 119 4.34 25.49 7.70
C GLU A 119 4.72 25.82 9.15
N ASN A 120 4.47 24.92 10.10
CA ASN A 120 4.88 25.09 11.49
C ASN A 120 6.40 25.18 11.65
N MET A 121 7.17 24.50 10.78
CA MET A 121 8.63 24.62 10.73
C MET A 121 9.12 25.85 9.95
N GLY A 122 8.22 26.62 9.31
CA GLY A 122 8.57 27.79 8.50
C GLY A 122 9.30 27.45 7.18
N ARG A 123 9.19 26.20 6.71
CA ARG A 123 9.82 25.75 5.45
C ARG A 123 8.92 26.00 4.24
N LEU A 124 7.61 26.05 4.48
CA LEU A 124 6.56 26.40 3.54
C LEU A 124 5.69 27.51 4.12
N SER A 125 5.11 28.31 3.24
CA SER A 125 4.09 29.29 3.60
C SER A 125 3.05 29.30 2.48
N GLY A 126 1.78 29.18 2.85
CA GLY A 126 0.70 29.19 1.88
C GLY A 126 -0.66 29.38 2.50
N VAL A 127 -1.68 29.22 1.66
CA VAL A 127 -3.08 29.23 2.06
C VAL A 127 -3.80 28.07 1.39
N MET A 128 -4.60 27.36 2.20
CA MET A 128 -5.52 26.34 1.73
C MET A 128 -6.91 26.95 1.49
N ASP A 129 -7.45 26.73 0.30
CA ASP A 129 -8.84 27.05 -0.03
C ASP A 129 -9.80 25.99 0.53
N ASP A 130 -11.06 26.35 0.78
CA ASP A 130 -12.09 25.43 1.29
C ASP A 130 -12.40 24.28 0.30
N ARG A 131 -12.00 24.47 -0.96
CA ARG A 131 -12.09 23.51 -2.06
C ARG A 131 -10.93 22.52 -2.13
N GLY A 132 -10.00 22.55 -1.17
CA GLY A 132 -8.84 21.65 -1.15
C GLY A 132 -7.76 22.02 -2.17
N LYS A 133 -7.58 23.31 -2.45
CA LYS A 133 -6.43 23.81 -3.22
C LYS A 133 -5.42 24.43 -2.27
N TYR A 134 -4.14 24.16 -2.48
CA TYR A 134 -3.05 24.82 -1.77
C TYR A 134 -2.37 25.84 -2.67
N ILE A 135 -2.21 27.06 -2.17
CA ILE A 135 -1.49 28.13 -2.86
C ILE A 135 -0.24 28.46 -2.05
N TYR A 136 0.92 28.24 -2.66
CA TYR A 136 2.20 28.65 -2.11
C TYR A 136 2.41 30.15 -2.29
N ILE A 137 2.75 30.83 -1.21
CA ILE A 137 3.07 32.26 -1.19
C ILE A 137 4.48 32.39 -0.63
N SER A 138 5.40 32.99 -1.37
CA SER A 138 6.76 33.20 -0.87
C SER A 138 6.77 34.24 0.25
N LEU A 139 7.82 34.22 1.08
CA LEU A 139 7.98 35.23 2.14
C LEU A 139 8.02 36.65 1.56
N GLU A 140 8.65 36.82 0.40
CA GLU A 140 8.74 38.11 -0.30
C GLU A 140 7.37 38.61 -0.76
N GLU A 141 6.53 37.71 -1.30
CA GLU A 141 5.17 38.03 -1.73
C GLU A 141 4.29 38.39 -0.52
N MET A 142 4.44 37.65 0.59
CA MET A 142 3.77 37.96 1.84
C MET A 142 4.20 39.33 2.40
N GLN A 143 5.49 39.67 2.30
CA GLN A 143 6.00 40.97 2.71
C GLN A 143 5.48 42.10 1.83
N ALA A 144 5.42 41.92 0.51
CA ALA A 144 4.86 42.90 -0.42
C ALA A 144 3.39 43.23 -0.09
N VAL A 145 2.59 42.19 0.21
CA VAL A 145 1.20 42.37 0.66
C VAL A 145 1.15 43.10 2.01
N ALA A 146 1.98 42.72 2.98
CA ALA A 146 2.01 43.35 4.30
C ALA A 146 2.40 44.83 4.23
N ASP A 147 3.39 45.18 3.41
CA ASP A 147 3.85 46.56 3.23
C ASP A 147 2.80 47.42 2.51
N TYR A 148 2.09 46.83 1.55
CA TYR A 148 0.96 47.49 0.91
C TYR A 148 -0.15 47.82 1.91
N ILE A 149 -0.53 46.86 2.77
CA ILE A 149 -1.54 47.07 3.82
C ILE A 149 -1.08 48.15 4.80
N LYS A 150 0.19 48.13 5.23
CA LYS A 150 0.74 49.15 6.13
C LYS A 150 0.73 50.55 5.52
N ARG A 151 1.04 50.70 4.23
CA ARG A 151 1.06 51.99 3.52
C ARG A 151 -0.33 52.56 3.29
N GLN A 152 -1.30 51.73 2.91
CA GLN A 152 -2.68 52.16 2.66
C GLN A 152 -3.51 52.27 3.95
N GLY A 153 -3.08 51.61 5.03
CA GLY A 153 -3.78 51.58 6.31
C GLY A 153 -5.01 50.67 6.26
N ARG A 154 -6.19 51.25 5.99
CA ARG A 154 -7.45 50.50 5.91
C ARG A 154 -7.74 50.13 4.46
N VAL A 155 -7.65 48.84 4.15
CA VAL A 155 -7.92 48.31 2.81
C VAL A 155 -9.17 47.43 2.86
N SER A 156 -10.10 47.62 1.92
CA SER A 156 -11.24 46.71 1.78
C SER A 156 -10.81 45.42 1.09
N ILE A 157 -11.49 44.31 1.40
CA ILE A 157 -11.20 43.01 0.77
C ILE A 157 -11.31 43.10 -0.76
N SER A 158 -12.27 43.87 -1.29
CA SER A 158 -12.43 44.09 -2.73
C SER A 158 -11.23 44.81 -3.37
N HIS A 159 -10.66 45.80 -2.68
CA HIS A 159 -9.50 46.53 -3.16
C HIS A 159 -8.23 45.68 -3.09
N LEU A 160 -8.08 44.92 -1.99
CA LEU A 160 -6.97 43.98 -1.83
C LEU A 160 -7.02 42.89 -2.91
N ALA A 161 -8.20 42.29 -3.16
CA ALA A 161 -8.38 41.29 -4.21
C ALA A 161 -8.04 41.84 -5.61
N SER A 162 -8.43 43.09 -5.89
CA SER A 162 -8.14 43.73 -7.18
C SER A 162 -6.65 43.96 -7.40
N GLN A 163 -5.90 44.21 -6.32
CA GLN A 163 -4.45 44.41 -6.34
C GLN A 163 -3.66 43.12 -6.06
N SER A 164 -4.34 42.04 -5.64
CA SER A 164 -3.69 40.79 -5.20
C SER A 164 -2.91 40.11 -6.32
N ASN A 165 -3.39 40.22 -7.56
CA ASN A 165 -2.72 39.69 -8.75
C ASN A 165 -1.38 40.39 -9.04
N GLN A 166 -1.17 41.60 -8.51
CA GLN A 166 0.12 42.30 -8.63
C GLN A 166 1.16 41.78 -7.63
N PHE A 167 0.70 41.24 -6.50
CA PHE A 167 1.58 40.78 -5.42
C PHE A 167 1.84 39.28 -5.48
N ILE A 168 0.88 38.49 -5.97
CA ILE A 168 0.96 37.03 -6.01
C ILE A 168 0.73 36.58 -7.45
N ASP A 169 1.80 36.12 -8.08
CA ASP A 169 1.72 35.43 -9.35
C ASP A 169 1.44 33.94 -9.11
N LEU A 170 0.36 33.44 -9.70
CA LEU A 170 -0.08 32.05 -9.57
C LEU A 170 0.43 31.18 -10.72
N GLU A 171 1.08 31.76 -11.72
CA GLU A 171 1.66 30.99 -12.82
C GLU A 171 2.83 30.14 -12.33
N PRO A 172 2.95 28.89 -12.82
CA PRO A 172 4.05 28.01 -12.45
C PRO A 172 5.36 28.63 -12.96
N LYS A 173 6.22 29.05 -12.03
CA LYS A 173 7.55 29.57 -12.36
C LYS A 173 8.42 28.39 -12.81
N ALA A 174 8.48 28.16 -14.11
CA ALA A 174 9.57 27.38 -14.71
C ALA A 174 10.86 28.16 -14.42
N GLN A 175 11.63 27.75 -13.42
CA GLN A 175 12.91 28.37 -13.13
C GLN A 175 13.79 28.27 -14.38
N PHE A 176 14.02 29.40 -15.03
CA PHE A 176 15.24 29.60 -15.79
C PHE A 176 16.38 29.44 -14.78
N VAL A 177 17.24 28.46 -15.04
CA VAL A 177 18.49 28.26 -14.32
C VAL A 177 19.31 29.53 -14.57
N GLU A 178 19.39 30.44 -13.60
CA GLU A 178 20.40 31.48 -13.61
C GLU A 178 21.75 30.77 -13.43
N GLU A 179 22.41 30.53 -14.56
CA GLU A 179 23.82 30.18 -14.61
C GLU A 179 24.61 31.21 -13.81
N ILE A 180 25.43 30.66 -12.92
CA ILE A 180 26.31 31.35 -11.99
C ILE A 180 27.27 32.24 -12.79
N SER A 181 26.94 33.53 -12.91
CA SER A 181 27.79 34.57 -13.49
C SER A 181 28.16 35.58 -12.41
N SER A 182 28.99 35.15 -11.46
CA SER A 182 29.75 36.08 -10.61
C SER A 182 31.02 35.39 -10.11
N VAL A 183 31.93 35.15 -11.05
CA VAL A 183 33.36 34.96 -10.77
C VAL A 183 34.14 36.04 -11.51
N GLU A 184 33.80 37.31 -11.24
CA GLU A 184 34.67 38.45 -11.55
C GLU A 184 35.11 39.10 -10.25
N GLU A 185 36.04 38.47 -9.53
CA GLU A 185 36.90 39.20 -8.58
C GLU A 185 38.19 38.45 -8.20
N ILE A 186 39.03 38.09 -9.17
CA ILE A 186 40.49 37.91 -8.97
C ILE A 186 41.12 38.17 -10.35
N THR A 187 41.68 39.34 -10.70
CA THR A 187 42.91 39.92 -10.18
C THR A 187 43.00 41.41 -10.54
N ALA A 188 43.03 42.28 -9.54
CA ALA A 188 43.68 43.59 -9.63
C ALA A 188 44.92 43.55 -8.72
N ALA A 189 46.10 43.39 -9.31
CA ALA A 189 47.41 43.81 -8.80
C ALA A 189 48.47 43.56 -9.88
#